data_AF-A0A7X7A2C7-F1
#
_entry.id   AF-A0A7X7A2C7-F1
#
_cell.length_a   1.000
_cell.length_b   1.000
_cell.length_c   1.000
_cell.angle_alpha   90.00
_cell.angle_beta   90.00
_cell.angle_gamma   90.00
#
_symmetry.space_group_name_H-M   'P 1'
#
loop_
_entity.id
_entity.type
_entity.pdbx_description
1 polymer ?
#
loop_
_entity_poly.entity_id
_entity_poly.type
_entity_poly.pdbx_seq_one_letter_code
_entity_poly.pdbx_strand_id
1 'polypeptide(L)'
;MNNSENLQNTHDETVDIKRIIFKYLYNWYWFVLALLLAFAAAYLYNRYTPPIYEISSTILVEEEKTSSSFTGGTGNVFQGLGIMNSMRNINNQIAILKSTPIITRTLQELDFEVSYYAVGRIIASEQYKDVPFQVIWQHDHPQIIDADFELNISSDGQLHLKMAEQDATVYSYQENEKIKQINNFSFSKDIEPGVKIVSDNFSFTILLNEHFNPKSA
;
A
#
# COMPACT_ATOMS: atom_id res chain seq x y z
N MET A 1 64.95 -42.37 45.11
CA MET A 1 65.24 -41.47 43.98
C MET A 1 64.88 -42.19 42.69
N ASN A 2 64.27 -41.45 41.76
CA ASN A 2 63.94 -41.76 40.36
C ASN A 2 62.67 -42.60 40.18
N ASN A 3 61.49 -41.97 40.15
CA ASN A 3 60.90 -41.13 39.09
C ASN A 3 60.45 -41.98 37.88
N SER A 4 59.30 -42.62 38.03
CA SER A 4 58.50 -43.15 36.92
C SER A 4 57.77 -41.99 36.25
N GLU A 5 58.22 -41.61 35.06
CA GLU A 5 57.54 -40.64 34.21
C GLU A 5 56.14 -41.14 33.85
N ASN A 6 55.13 -40.42 34.32
CA ASN A 6 53.74 -40.58 33.91
C ASN A 6 53.58 -39.88 32.55
N LEU A 7 53.73 -40.64 31.46
CA LEU A 7 53.38 -40.18 30.12
C LEU A 7 51.85 -40.18 30.02
N GLN A 8 51.27 -39.06 30.40
CA GLN A 8 49.89 -38.71 30.15
C GLN A 8 49.68 -38.73 28.63
N ASN A 9 49.00 -39.75 28.12
CA ASN A 9 48.48 -39.77 26.76
C ASN A 9 47.43 -38.65 26.66
N THR A 10 47.84 -37.46 26.26
CA THR A 10 46.94 -36.48 25.67
C THR A 10 46.49 -37.06 24.33
N HIS A 11 45.31 -37.66 24.32
CA HIS A 11 44.58 -37.85 23.07
C HIS A 11 44.36 -36.45 22.50
N ASP A 12 45.20 -36.06 21.55
CA ASP A 12 44.83 -35.04 20.57
C ASP A 12 43.65 -35.63 19.80
N GLU A 13 42.43 -35.37 20.29
CA GLU A 13 41.21 -35.49 19.52
C GLU A 13 41.27 -34.45 18.40
N THR A 14 42.11 -34.73 17.41
CA THR A 14 42.08 -34.04 16.13
C THR A 14 40.72 -34.32 15.54
N VAL A 15 39.84 -33.32 15.62
CA VAL A 15 38.51 -33.37 15.02
C VAL A 15 38.71 -33.68 13.56
N ASP A 16 38.39 -34.92 13.18
CA ASP A 16 38.64 -35.45 11.84
C ASP A 16 37.57 -34.89 10.90
N ILE A 17 37.77 -33.64 10.46
CA ILE A 17 36.83 -32.83 9.68
C ILE A 17 36.35 -33.61 8.45
N LYS A 18 37.25 -34.40 7.84
CA LYS A 18 36.94 -35.24 6.69
C LYS A 18 35.88 -36.29 7.02
N ARG A 19 35.99 -36.96 8.17
CA ARG A 19 35.03 -37.97 8.63
C ARG A 19 33.65 -37.36 8.91
N ILE A 20 33.63 -36.14 9.45
CA ILE A 20 32.41 -35.38 9.72
C ILE A 20 31.72 -35.01 8.41
N ILE A 21 32.45 -34.49 7.42
CA ILE A 21 31.91 -34.12 6.10
C ILE A 21 31.31 -35.34 5.39
N PHE A 22 32.00 -36.48 5.36
CA PHE A 22 31.48 -37.69 4.71
C PHE A 22 30.21 -38.23 5.40
N LYS A 23 30.11 -38.09 6.73
CA LYS A 23 28.91 -38.47 7.49
C LYS A 23 27.70 -37.59 7.12
N TYR A 24 27.90 -36.29 6.93
CA TYR A 24 26.82 -35.39 6.48
C TYR A 24 26.46 -35.59 4.99
N LEU A 25 27.44 -35.88 4.12
CA LEU A 25 27.19 -36.22 2.71
C LEU A 25 26.39 -37.51 2.55
N TYR A 26 26.56 -38.50 3.43
CA TYR A 26 25.76 -39.72 3.38
C TYR A 26 24.26 -39.45 3.60
N ASN A 27 23.93 -38.43 4.41
CA ASN A 27 22.56 -38.01 4.73
C ASN A 27 22.05 -36.84 3.86
N TRP A 28 22.58 -36.68 2.65
CA TRP A 28 22.28 -35.55 1.74
C TRP A 28 20.79 -35.28 1.51
N TYR A 29 19.93 -36.30 1.61
CA TYR A 29 18.47 -36.16 1.50
C TYR A 29 17.89 -35.15 2.51
N TRP A 30 18.41 -35.11 3.74
CA TRP A 30 17.98 -34.14 4.75
C TRP A 30 18.37 -32.70 4.39
N PHE A 31 19.52 -32.54 3.74
CA PHE A 31 19.97 -31.24 3.24
C PHE A 31 19.06 -30.76 2.10
N VAL A 32 18.72 -31.64 1.16
CA VAL A 32 17.77 -31.32 0.08
C VAL A 32 16.38 -31.00 0.63
N LEU A 33 15.90 -31.76 1.61
CA LEU A 33 14.61 -31.49 2.25
C LEU A 33 14.60 -30.13 2.96
N ALA A 34 15.65 -29.81 3.71
CA ALA A 34 15.80 -28.52 4.37
C ALA A 34 15.87 -27.36 3.36
N LEU A 35 16.59 -27.55 2.25
CA LEU A 35 16.65 -26.58 1.16
C LEU A 35 15.27 -26.34 0.54
N LEU A 36 14.52 -27.42 0.27
CA LEU A 36 13.17 -27.33 -0.29
C LEU A 36 12.22 -26.61 0.68
N LEU A 37 12.27 -26.94 1.97
CA LEU A 37 11.51 -26.25 3.01
C LEU A 37 11.89 -24.76 3.12
N ALA A 38 13.17 -24.41 3.02
CA ALA A 38 13.62 -23.02 3.04
C ALA A 38 13.11 -22.25 1.81
N PHE A 39 13.17 -22.84 0.61
CA PHE A 39 12.60 -22.24 -0.60
C PHE A 39 11.08 -22.10 -0.52
N ALA A 40 10.39 -23.11 0.01
CA ALA A 40 8.94 -23.04 0.22
C ALA A 40 8.60 -21.90 1.19
N ALA A 41 9.29 -21.82 2.33
CA ALA A 41 9.09 -20.75 3.30
C ALA A 41 9.39 -19.37 2.71
N ALA A 42 10.49 -19.21 1.96
CA ALA A 42 10.83 -17.96 1.29
C ALA A 42 9.81 -17.57 0.21
N TYR A 43 9.33 -18.54 -0.57
CA TYR A 43 8.28 -18.33 -1.56
C TYR A 43 6.97 -17.90 -0.91
N LEU A 44 6.55 -18.58 0.16
CA LEU A 44 5.38 -18.19 0.94
C LEU A 44 5.56 -16.77 1.51
N TYR A 45 6.70 -16.49 2.14
CA TYR A 45 6.97 -15.17 2.71
C TYR A 45 6.86 -14.05 1.66
N ASN A 46 7.47 -14.23 0.49
CA ASN A 46 7.39 -13.26 -0.60
C ASN A 46 5.94 -13.12 -1.13
N ARG A 47 5.22 -14.24 -1.25
CA ARG A 47 3.82 -14.25 -1.71
C ARG A 47 2.84 -13.57 -0.75
N TYR A 48 3.10 -13.60 0.56
CA TYR A 48 2.20 -13.10 1.59
C TYR A 48 2.61 -11.74 2.18
N THR A 49 3.82 -11.25 1.90
CA THR A 49 4.28 -9.95 2.39
C THR A 49 3.70 -8.83 1.53
N PRO A 50 2.96 -7.86 2.10
CA PRO A 50 2.43 -6.74 1.33
C PRO A 50 3.58 -5.88 0.76
N PRO A 51 3.51 -5.45 -0.51
CA PRO A 51 4.53 -4.59 -1.10
C PRO A 51 4.52 -3.22 -0.41
N ILE A 52 5.69 -2.76 0.03
CA ILE A 52 5.88 -1.42 0.56
C ILE A 52 6.34 -0.53 -0.60
N TYR A 53 5.55 0.50 -0.92
CA TYR A 53 5.86 1.45 -1.99
C TYR A 53 6.49 2.72 -1.40
N GLU A 54 7.61 3.15 -1.98
CA GLU A 54 8.24 4.44 -1.68
C GLU A 54 8.02 5.40 -2.85
N ILE A 55 7.57 6.62 -2.54
CA ILE A 55 7.35 7.68 -3.53
C ILE A 55 8.34 8.81 -3.22
N SER A 56 9.19 9.15 -4.19
CA SER A 56 10.12 10.27 -4.10
C SER A 56 9.81 11.30 -5.20
N SER A 57 9.85 12.58 -4.83
CA SER A 57 9.66 13.70 -5.77
C SER A 57 10.78 14.72 -5.60
N THR A 58 11.24 15.31 -6.70
CA THR A 58 12.27 16.37 -6.72
C THR A 58 11.65 17.63 -7.31
N ILE A 59 11.79 18.75 -6.60
CA ILE A 59 11.21 20.04 -6.98
C ILE A 59 12.34 21.06 -7.15
N LEU A 60 12.34 21.75 -8.29
CA LEU A 60 13.24 22.86 -8.54
C LEU A 60 12.62 24.15 -8.00
N VAL A 61 13.33 24.84 -7.11
CA VAL A 61 12.92 26.16 -6.61
C VAL A 61 13.70 27.23 -7.38
N GLU A 62 12.97 28.09 -8.09
CA GLU A 62 13.58 29.21 -8.79
C GLU A 62 13.90 30.33 -7.80
N GLU A 63 15.17 30.73 -7.75
CA GLU A 63 15.61 31.87 -6.95
C GLU A 63 15.35 33.16 -7.73
N GLU A 64 14.44 34.00 -7.25
CA GLU A 64 14.38 35.38 -7.71
C GLU A 64 15.68 36.08 -7.29
N LYS A 65 16.61 36.21 -8.24
CA LYS A 65 17.77 37.09 -8.08
C LYS A 65 17.23 38.51 -8.01
N THR A 66 16.97 38.99 -6.80
CA THR A 66 16.77 40.42 -6.59
C THR A 66 18.04 41.12 -7.06
N SER A 67 17.98 41.72 -8.24
CA SER A 67 19.06 42.52 -8.82
C SER A 67 19.28 43.73 -7.93
N SER A 68 20.08 43.55 -6.89
CA SER A 68 20.58 44.65 -6.07
C SER A 68 21.60 45.42 -6.91
N SER A 69 21.11 46.37 -7.70
CA SER A 69 21.89 47.42 -8.38
C SER A 69 22.57 48.39 -7.40
N PHE A 70 23.02 47.92 -6.23
CA PHE A 70 23.72 48.75 -5.25
C PHE A 70 25.10 48.16 -4.95
N THR A 71 25.96 48.12 -5.97
CA THR A 71 27.37 47.79 -5.81
C THR A 71 28.12 49.02 -5.30
N GLY A 72 28.24 49.11 -3.97
CA GLY A 72 29.06 50.09 -3.28
C GLY A 72 29.53 49.58 -1.91
N GLY A 73 30.47 48.63 -1.89
CA GLY A 73 31.47 48.55 -0.80
C GLY A 73 31.36 47.50 0.32
N THR A 74 30.45 46.51 0.30
CA THR A 74 30.36 45.52 1.41
C THR A 74 30.18 44.06 0.94
N GLY A 75 31.21 43.50 0.28
CA GLY A 75 31.16 42.19 -0.40
C GLY A 75 30.86 40.96 0.47
N ASN A 76 31.18 40.96 1.78
CA ASN A 76 31.03 39.75 2.61
C ASN A 76 29.71 39.67 3.39
N VAL A 77 29.09 40.81 3.72
CA VAL A 77 27.79 40.83 4.44
C VAL A 77 26.64 40.56 3.47
N PHE A 78 26.75 41.00 2.22
CA PHE A 78 25.70 40.85 1.22
C PHE A 78 25.55 39.42 0.70
N GLN A 79 26.66 38.66 0.64
CA GLN A 79 26.62 37.24 0.25
C GLN A 79 25.90 36.36 1.27
N GLY A 80 26.08 36.62 2.58
CA GLY A 80 25.34 35.91 3.63
C GLY A 80 23.84 36.22 3.64
N LEU A 81 23.45 37.46 3.28
CA LEU A 81 22.05 37.86 3.14
C LEU A 81 21.35 37.17 1.96
N GLY A 82 22.04 37.00 0.82
CA GLY A 82 21.51 36.27 -0.33
C GLY A 82 21.22 34.81 -0.04
N ILE A 83 22.15 34.11 0.63
CA ILE A 83 21.98 32.70 1.03
C ILE A 83 20.85 32.55 2.06
N MET A 84 20.75 33.47 3.02
CA MET A 84 19.67 33.45 4.02
C MET A 84 18.29 33.68 3.38
N ASN A 85 18.19 34.57 2.39
CA ASN A 85 16.95 34.77 1.63
C ASN A 85 16.57 33.53 0.81
N SER A 86 17.53 32.87 0.15
CA SER A 86 17.29 31.61 -0.57
C SER A 86 16.79 30.51 0.37
N MET A 87 17.45 30.30 1.52
CA MET A 87 17.00 29.34 2.53
C MET A 87 15.59 29.66 3.06
N ARG A 88 15.27 30.94 3.27
CA ARG A 88 13.91 31.34 3.69
C ARG A 88 12.87 31.04 2.61
N ASN A 89 13.18 31.28 1.34
CA ASN A 89 12.30 30.97 0.23
C ASN A 89 12.05 29.45 0.11
N ILE A 90 13.10 28.63 0.23
CA ILE A 90 12.98 27.16 0.24
C ILE A 90 12.09 26.71 1.41
N ASN A 91 12.35 27.19 2.62
CA ASN A 91 11.54 26.84 3.79
C ASN A 91 10.08 27.26 3.64
N ASN A 92 9.81 28.41 3.01
CA ASN A 92 8.45 28.85 2.73
C ASN A 92 7.75 27.92 1.72
N GLN A 93 8.44 27.48 0.66
CA GLN A 93 7.87 26.53 -0.30
C GLN A 93 7.61 25.16 0.36
N ILE A 94 8.51 24.68 1.22
CA ILE A 94 8.27 23.47 2.02
C ILE A 94 7.05 23.64 2.92
N ALA A 95 6.87 24.81 3.55
CA ALA A 95 5.72 25.10 4.38
C ALA A 95 4.42 25.15 3.57
N ILE A 96 4.44 25.73 2.37
CA ILE A 96 3.29 25.76 1.45
C ILE A 96 2.94 24.34 1.00
N LEU A 97 3.91 23.51 0.63
CA LEU A 97 3.68 22.11 0.25
C LEU A 97 3.07 21.29 1.39
N LYS A 98 3.42 21.59 2.64
CA LYS A 98 2.86 20.95 3.85
C LYS A 98 1.58 21.62 4.35
N SER A 99 1.07 22.63 3.66
CA SER A 99 -0.09 23.38 4.13
C SER A 99 -1.38 22.62 3.87
N THR A 100 -2.34 22.75 4.80
CA THR A 100 -3.66 22.12 4.69
C THR A 100 -4.35 22.41 3.35
N PRO A 101 -4.38 23.64 2.81
CA PRO A 101 -5.07 23.91 1.54
C PRO A 101 -4.51 23.12 0.35
N ILE A 102 -3.18 22.98 0.28
CA ILE A 102 -2.52 22.21 -0.80
C ILE A 102 -2.79 20.71 -0.64
N ILE A 103 -2.72 20.21 0.61
CA ILE A 103 -3.01 18.80 0.91
C ILE A 103 -4.48 18.49 0.58
N THR A 104 -5.43 19.33 1.02
CA THR A 104 -6.86 19.17 0.76
C THR A 104 -7.16 19.18 -0.74
N ARG A 105 -6.58 20.11 -1.51
CA ARG A 105 -6.76 20.14 -2.96
C ARG A 105 -6.21 18.88 -3.64
N THR A 106 -5.04 18.41 -3.21
CA THR A 106 -4.45 17.16 -3.73
C THR A 106 -5.35 15.97 -3.41
N LEU A 107 -5.91 15.90 -2.20
CA LEU A 107 -6.83 14.84 -1.80
C LEU A 107 -8.18 14.91 -2.54
N GLN A 108 -8.63 16.09 -2.97
CA GLN A 108 -9.82 16.25 -3.80
C GLN A 108 -9.57 15.86 -5.27
N GLU A 109 -8.32 15.92 -5.72
CA GLU A 109 -7.93 15.60 -7.10
C GLU A 109 -7.53 14.12 -7.25
N LEU A 110 -7.10 13.46 -6.16
CA LEU A 110 -6.98 12.00 -6.12
C LEU A 110 -8.32 11.42 -5.67
N ASP A 111 -8.99 10.69 -6.57
CA ASP A 111 -10.24 9.96 -6.33
C ASP A 111 -10.05 8.83 -5.28
N PHE A 112 -9.79 9.18 -4.01
CA PHE A 112 -9.60 8.26 -2.87
C PHE A 112 -10.90 7.86 -2.18
N GLU A 113 -12.04 8.30 -2.70
CA GLU A 113 -13.34 8.10 -2.08
C GLU A 113 -13.84 6.66 -2.23
N VAL A 114 -13.31 5.92 -3.21
CA VAL A 114 -13.65 4.52 -3.47
C VAL A 114 -12.40 3.65 -3.44
N SER A 115 -12.36 2.70 -2.52
CA SER A 115 -11.31 1.68 -2.44
C SER A 115 -11.76 0.40 -3.14
N TYR A 116 -10.88 -0.18 -3.95
CA TYR A 116 -11.15 -1.42 -4.66
C TYR A 116 -10.27 -2.56 -4.15
N TYR A 117 -10.90 -3.64 -3.73
CA TYR A 117 -10.22 -4.83 -3.21
C TYR A 117 -10.50 -6.02 -4.12
N ALA A 118 -9.43 -6.64 -4.63
CA ALA A 118 -9.53 -7.93 -5.29
C ALA A 118 -9.51 -9.03 -4.22
N VAL A 119 -10.65 -9.67 -4.00
CA VAL A 119 -10.75 -10.82 -3.10
C VAL A 119 -10.18 -12.05 -3.81
N GLY A 120 -8.89 -12.32 -3.59
CA GLY A 120 -8.29 -13.59 -3.97
C GLY A 120 -8.75 -14.72 -3.04
N ARG A 121 -8.51 -15.98 -3.44
CA ARG A 121 -8.89 -17.19 -2.67
C ARG A 121 -8.27 -17.29 -1.26
N ILE A 122 -7.26 -16.47 -0.93
CA ILE A 122 -6.47 -16.55 0.31
C ILE A 122 -6.13 -15.15 0.89
N ILE A 123 -6.00 -14.10 0.06
CA ILE A 123 -5.69 -12.73 0.52
C ILE A 123 -6.55 -11.76 -0.28
N ALA A 124 -7.13 -10.77 0.38
CA ALA A 124 -7.63 -9.57 -0.28
C ALA A 124 -6.44 -8.64 -0.58
N SER A 125 -6.14 -8.43 -1.86
CA SER A 125 -5.14 -7.42 -2.26
C SER A 125 -5.89 -6.18 -2.71
N GLU A 126 -5.54 -5.03 -2.16
CA GLU A 126 -5.99 -3.76 -2.72
C GLU A 126 -5.44 -3.64 -4.14
N GLN A 127 -6.33 -3.40 -5.10
CA GLN A 127 -5.97 -3.20 -6.49
C GLN A 127 -6.52 -1.83 -6.91
N TYR A 128 -5.65 -0.82 -6.98
CA TYR A 128 -6.07 0.54 -7.28
C TYR A 128 -6.14 0.85 -8.79
N LYS A 129 -5.53 0.03 -9.66
CA LYS A 129 -5.39 0.35 -11.11
C LYS A 129 -5.91 -0.72 -12.09
N ASP A 130 -5.92 -2.00 -11.71
CA ASP A 130 -6.24 -3.11 -12.63
C ASP A 130 -7.63 -3.71 -12.34
N VAL A 131 -8.59 -2.87 -11.93
CA VAL A 131 -9.95 -3.32 -11.62
C VAL A 131 -10.79 -3.24 -12.89
N PRO A 132 -11.60 -4.27 -13.24
CA PRO A 132 -12.38 -4.28 -14.49
C PRO A 132 -13.62 -3.38 -14.47
N PHE A 133 -13.80 -2.56 -13.44
CA PHE A 133 -14.93 -1.67 -13.26
C PHE A 133 -14.57 -0.39 -12.51
N GLN A 134 -15.39 0.63 -12.66
CA GLN A 134 -15.33 1.90 -11.95
C GLN A 134 -16.69 2.15 -11.27
N VAL A 135 -16.65 2.62 -10.02
CA VAL A 135 -17.84 3.04 -9.28
C VAL A 135 -17.91 4.56 -9.29
N ILE A 136 -19.04 5.10 -9.76
CA ILE A 136 -19.35 6.53 -9.70
C ILE A 136 -20.45 6.70 -8.66
N TRP A 137 -20.08 7.25 -7.51
CA TRP A 137 -21.00 7.52 -6.41
C TRP A 137 -21.54 8.95 -6.49
N GLN A 138 -22.57 9.22 -5.68
CA GLN A 138 -23.26 10.50 -5.67
C GLN A 138 -23.05 11.23 -4.34
N HIS A 139 -22.36 12.36 -4.39
CA HIS A 139 -22.12 13.21 -3.23
C HIS A 139 -23.40 13.87 -2.68
N ASP A 140 -24.42 14.04 -3.51
CA ASP A 140 -25.72 14.60 -3.13
C ASP A 140 -26.65 13.58 -2.47
N HIS A 141 -26.19 12.34 -2.28
CA HIS A 141 -26.98 11.26 -1.68
C HIS A 141 -26.26 10.68 -0.46
N PRO A 142 -26.99 10.33 0.61
CA PRO A 142 -26.41 9.57 1.73
C PRO A 142 -25.72 8.30 1.26
N GLN A 143 -24.58 7.95 1.84
CA GLN A 143 -23.87 6.71 1.53
C GLN A 143 -23.64 5.89 2.79
N ILE A 144 -23.60 4.57 2.62
CA ILE A 144 -23.12 3.67 3.66
C ILE A 144 -21.59 3.76 3.67
N ILE A 145 -21.03 3.96 4.86
CA ILE A 145 -19.58 3.98 5.12
C ILE A 145 -19.21 2.82 6.03
N ASP A 146 -17.91 2.49 6.07
CA ASP A 146 -17.35 1.40 6.88
C ASP A 146 -17.98 0.02 6.57
N ALA A 147 -18.43 -0.20 5.32
CA ALA A 147 -19.01 -1.46 4.86
C ALA A 147 -18.50 -1.83 3.46
N ASP A 148 -18.28 -3.12 3.23
CA ASP A 148 -17.75 -3.64 1.98
C ASP A 148 -18.86 -4.17 1.07
N PHE A 149 -18.87 -3.69 -0.18
CA PHE A 149 -19.71 -4.25 -1.24
C PHE A 149 -18.97 -5.36 -1.99
N GLU A 150 -19.52 -6.56 -2.00
CA GLU A 150 -19.03 -7.68 -2.79
C GLU A 150 -19.66 -7.66 -4.19
N LEU A 151 -18.83 -7.54 -5.21
CA LEU A 151 -19.25 -7.54 -6.61
C LEU A 151 -18.73 -8.80 -7.31
N ASN A 152 -19.66 -9.62 -7.81
CA ASN A 152 -19.34 -10.76 -8.68
C ASN A 152 -19.77 -10.43 -10.12
N ILE A 153 -18.85 -10.54 -11.06
CA ILE A 153 -19.10 -10.25 -12.47
C ILE A 153 -19.21 -11.57 -13.23
N SER A 154 -20.39 -11.84 -13.80
CA SER A 154 -20.65 -13.04 -14.60
C SER A 154 -20.06 -12.89 -16.01
N SER A 155 -19.75 -14.01 -16.67
CA SER A 155 -19.13 -14.01 -18.02
C SER A 155 -20.01 -13.40 -19.12
N ASP A 156 -21.31 -13.22 -18.86
CA ASP A 156 -22.27 -12.51 -19.72
C ASP A 156 -22.32 -10.99 -19.46
N GLY A 157 -21.53 -10.49 -18.50
CA GLY A 157 -21.48 -9.09 -18.11
C GLY A 157 -22.50 -8.69 -17.04
N GLN A 158 -23.30 -9.62 -16.52
CA GLN A 158 -24.20 -9.33 -15.40
C GLN A 158 -23.41 -9.15 -14.09
N LEU A 159 -23.84 -8.18 -13.30
CA LEU A 159 -23.21 -7.82 -12.05
C LEU A 159 -24.09 -8.28 -10.89
N HIS A 160 -23.54 -9.12 -10.02
CA HIS A 160 -24.19 -9.56 -8.79
C HIS A 160 -23.58 -8.81 -7.62
N LEU A 161 -24.30 -7.81 -7.11
CA LEU A 161 -23.87 -6.98 -6.01
C LEU A 161 -24.46 -7.50 -4.71
N LYS A 162 -23.61 -7.73 -3.70
CA LYS A 162 -24.00 -8.17 -2.36
C LYS A 162 -23.33 -7.31 -1.30
N MET A 163 -24.02 -7.13 -0.19
CA MET A 163 -23.47 -6.51 1.01
C MET A 163 -24.19 -7.13 2.20
N ALA A 164 -23.44 -7.50 3.23
CA ALA A 164 -23.99 -8.03 4.46
C ALA A 164 -23.12 -7.54 5.61
N GLU A 165 -23.65 -6.62 6.40
CA GLU A 165 -22.91 -6.01 7.51
C GLU A 165 -23.77 -6.00 8.78
N GLN A 166 -23.13 -6.23 9.93
CA GLN A 166 -23.85 -6.25 11.22
C GLN A 166 -24.20 -4.83 11.67
N ASP A 167 -23.29 -3.89 11.48
CA ASP A 167 -23.46 -2.49 11.87
C ASP A 167 -23.01 -1.59 10.71
N ALA A 168 -23.96 -1.05 9.97
CA ALA A 168 -23.70 -0.12 8.87
C ALA A 168 -24.00 1.32 9.29
N THR A 169 -23.08 2.25 9.02
CA THR A 169 -23.31 3.69 9.26
C THR A 169 -23.66 4.38 7.96
N VAL A 170 -24.70 5.23 7.98
CA VAL A 170 -25.05 6.09 6.83
C VAL A 170 -24.57 7.51 7.11
N TYR A 171 -23.82 8.06 6.16
CA TYR A 171 -23.21 9.37 6.22
C TYR A 171 -23.75 10.31 5.14
N SER A 172 -24.01 11.57 5.53
CA SER A 172 -24.37 12.66 4.63
C SER A 172 -23.12 13.48 4.33
N TYR A 173 -22.63 13.41 3.09
CA TYR A 173 -21.50 14.25 2.67
C TYR A 173 -21.91 15.71 2.47
N GLN A 174 -23.20 15.99 2.23
CA GLN A 174 -23.71 17.36 2.13
C GLN A 174 -23.75 18.06 3.50
N GLU A 175 -24.22 17.36 4.52
CA GLU A 175 -24.36 17.90 5.88
C GLU A 175 -23.12 17.64 6.74
N ASN A 176 -22.19 16.82 6.23
CA ASN A 176 -20.96 16.40 6.90
C ASN A 176 -21.24 15.71 8.26
N GLU A 177 -22.29 14.90 8.32
CA GLU A 177 -22.74 14.22 9.55
C GLU A 177 -23.23 12.79 9.33
N LYS A 178 -23.22 12.00 10.42
CA LYS A 178 -23.80 10.65 10.45
C LYS A 178 -25.31 10.76 10.62
N ILE A 179 -26.06 10.25 9.65
CA ILE A 179 -27.53 10.36 9.63
C ILE A 179 -28.17 9.25 10.46
N LYS A 180 -27.69 8.01 10.30
CA LYS A 180 -28.27 6.83 10.97
C LYS A 180 -27.29 5.67 11.04
N GLN A 181 -27.54 4.78 11.98
CA GLN A 181 -26.90 3.46 12.09
C GLN A 181 -27.95 2.39 11.83
N ILE A 182 -27.59 1.39 11.03
CA ILE A 182 -28.48 0.30 10.61
C ILE A 182 -27.87 -1.00 11.07
N ASN A 183 -28.66 -1.79 11.79
CA ASN A 183 -28.22 -3.07 12.32
C ASN A 183 -28.70 -4.22 11.41
N ASN A 184 -27.83 -5.22 11.19
CA ASN A 184 -28.06 -6.39 10.35
C ASN A 184 -28.57 -6.05 8.95
N PHE A 185 -27.88 -5.13 8.27
CA PHE A 185 -28.26 -4.75 6.93
C PHE A 185 -27.71 -5.74 5.92
N SER A 186 -28.59 -6.29 5.07
CA SER A 186 -28.20 -7.12 3.94
C SER A 186 -28.87 -6.65 2.67
N PHE A 187 -28.11 -6.66 1.58
CA PHE A 187 -28.54 -6.25 0.27
C PHE A 187 -27.95 -7.22 -0.76
N SER A 188 -28.77 -7.70 -1.70
CA SER A 188 -28.32 -8.52 -2.81
C SER A 188 -29.16 -8.16 -4.03
N LYS A 189 -28.51 -7.75 -5.12
CA LYS A 189 -29.21 -7.39 -6.35
C LYS A 189 -28.37 -7.67 -7.59
N ASP A 190 -29.05 -8.18 -8.61
CA ASP A 190 -28.51 -8.37 -9.94
C ASP A 190 -28.75 -7.07 -10.73
N ILE A 191 -27.68 -6.54 -11.32
CA ILE A 191 -27.70 -5.26 -12.01
C ILE A 191 -26.99 -5.38 -13.36
N GLU A 192 -27.42 -4.56 -14.31
CA GLU A 192 -26.71 -4.37 -15.57
C GLU A 192 -25.66 -3.25 -15.42
N PRO A 193 -24.51 -3.35 -16.11
CA PRO A 193 -23.51 -2.29 -16.13
C PRO A 193 -24.10 -0.95 -16.60
N GLY A 194 -23.73 0.14 -15.93
CA GLY A 194 -24.21 1.49 -16.24
C GLY A 194 -25.60 1.83 -15.73
N VAL A 195 -26.30 0.89 -15.09
CA VAL A 195 -27.55 1.19 -14.40
C VAL A 195 -27.27 1.81 -13.05
N LYS A 196 -27.87 2.98 -12.81
CA LYS A 196 -27.79 3.67 -11.53
C LYS A 196 -28.53 2.88 -10.45
N ILE A 197 -27.83 2.55 -9.37
CA ILE A 197 -28.41 1.94 -8.17
C ILE A 197 -28.76 3.05 -7.21
N VAL A 198 -30.04 3.16 -6.86
CA VAL A 198 -30.54 4.11 -5.87
C VAL A 198 -31.28 3.34 -4.79
N SER A 199 -30.89 3.58 -3.55
CA SER A 199 -31.52 3.05 -2.33
C SER A 199 -31.64 4.20 -1.33
N ASP A 200 -32.42 4.05 -0.27
CA ASP A 200 -32.56 5.10 0.76
C ASP A 200 -31.25 5.40 1.51
N ASN A 201 -30.23 4.54 1.36
CA ASN A 201 -29.00 4.55 2.15
C ASN A 201 -27.74 4.75 1.31
N PHE A 202 -27.81 4.57 -0.02
CA PHE A 202 -26.67 4.66 -0.93
C PHE A 202 -27.14 4.90 -2.36
N SER A 203 -26.29 5.56 -3.15
CA SER A 203 -26.52 5.79 -4.58
C SER A 203 -25.22 5.80 -5.35
N PHE A 204 -25.08 4.88 -6.30
CA PHE A 204 -23.91 4.79 -7.16
C PHE A 204 -24.20 4.03 -8.46
N THR A 205 -23.31 4.16 -9.42
CA THR A 205 -23.36 3.48 -10.72
C THR A 205 -22.06 2.70 -10.92
N ILE A 206 -22.17 1.45 -11.36
CA ILE A 206 -21.00 0.63 -11.70
C ILE A 206 -20.85 0.59 -13.22
N LEU A 207 -19.69 1.02 -13.72
CA LEU A 207 -19.33 0.97 -15.14
C LEU A 207 -18.24 -0.07 -15.35
N LEU A 208 -18.41 -0.97 -16.33
CA LEU A 208 -17.30 -1.81 -16.78
C LEU A 208 -16.32 -0.95 -17.58
N ASN A 209 -15.01 -1.15 -17.38
CA ASN A 209 -13.98 -0.40 -18.08
C ASN A 209 -13.20 -1.29 -19.07
N GLU A 210 -12.20 -0.72 -19.75
CA GLU A 210 -11.41 -1.43 -20.78
C GLU A 210 -10.62 -2.64 -20.24
N HIS A 211 -10.46 -2.76 -18.92
CA HIS A 211 -9.78 -3.88 -18.27
C HIS A 211 -10.69 -5.09 -18.06
N PHE A 212 -12.00 -4.99 -18.35
CA PHE A 212 -12.91 -6.13 -18.29
C PHE A 212 -12.63 -7.14 -19.41
N ASN A 213 -12.28 -8.37 -19.04
CA ASN A 213 -12.13 -9.48 -19.97
C ASN A 213 -13.22 -10.55 -19.69
N PRO A 214 -14.17 -10.76 -20.61
CA PRO A 214 -15.26 -11.73 -20.42
C PRO A 214 -14.78 -13.18 -20.37
N LYS A 215 -13.52 -13.46 -20.77
CA LYS A 215 -12.93 -14.81 -20.72
C LYS A 215 -12.24 -15.14 -19.40
N SER A 216 -12.09 -14.18 -18.49
CA SER A 216 -11.47 -14.39 -17.17
C SER A 216 -12.48 -14.50 -16.02
N ALA A 217 -13.78 -14.34 -16.31
CA ALA A 217 -14.89 -14.52 -15.37
C ALA A 217 -15.31 -15.98 -15.28
#